data_AF-A0A3D1S988-F1
#
_entry.id   AF-A0A3D1S988-F1
#
_cell.length_a   1.000
_cell.length_b   1.000
_cell.length_c   1.000
_cell.angle_alpha   90.00
_cell.angle_beta   90.00
_cell.angle_gamma   90.00
#
_symmetry.space_group_name_H-M   'P 1'
#
loop_
_entity.id
_entity.type
_entity.pdbx_description
1 polymer ?
#
loop_
_entity_poly.entity_id
_entity_poly.type
_entity_poly.pdbx_seq_one_letter_code
_entity_poly.pdbx_strand_id
1 'polypeptide(L)' 'MAKELKELTSRSEDYSQWYLDLVIKAELAENSAVRGCMVIKPYGYAIWEKMQRQLDDMFKET' A
#
# COMPACT_ATOMS: atom_id res chain seq x y z
N MET A 1 2.33 -5.46 21.86
CA MET A 1 1.05 -4.75 22.08
C MET A 1 0.40 -4.58 20.72
N ALA A 2 -0.41 -5.55 20.29
CA ALA A 2 -1.17 -5.41 19.05
C ALA A 2 -2.18 -4.28 19.27
N LYS A 3 -2.00 -3.17 18.54
CA LYS A 3 -2.90 -2.01 18.58
C LYS A 3 -4.26 -2.50 18.11
N GLU A 4 -5.29 -2.37 18.94
CA GLU A 4 -6.66 -2.76 18.58
C GLU A 4 -7.03 -2.11 17.24
N LEU A 5 -7.17 -2.95 16.21
CA LEU A 5 -7.65 -2.56 14.89
C LEU A 5 -9.13 -2.21 15.03
N LYS A 6 -9.42 -0.96 15.42
CA LYS A 6 -10.76 -0.40 15.25
C LYS A 6 -11.13 -0.55 13.77
N GLU A 7 -12.05 -1.48 13.54
CA GLU A 7 -12.89 -1.73 12.37
C GLU A 7 -12.22 -1.48 11.02
N LEU A 8 -11.65 -2.53 10.43
CA LEU A 8 -11.54 -2.59 8.97
C LEU A 8 -12.96 -2.73 8.42
N THR A 9 -13.33 -1.86 7.49
CA THR A 9 -14.58 -2.01 6.76
C THR A 9 -14.65 -3.41 6.15
N SER A 10 -15.80 -4.10 6.22
CA SER A 10 -15.88 -5.43 5.63
C SER A 10 -15.66 -5.34 4.12
N ARG A 11 -14.76 -6.17 3.59
CA ARG A 11 -14.48 -6.24 2.15
C ARG A 11 -15.75 -6.47 1.32
N SER A 12 -16.71 -7.22 1.86
CA SER A 12 -17.98 -7.54 1.18
C SER A 12 -19.00 -6.39 1.20
N GLU A 13 -18.83 -5.44 2.10
CA GLU A 13 -19.75 -4.32 2.31
C GLU A 13 -19.30 -3.10 1.52
N ASP A 14 -18.03 -2.71 1.68
CA ASP A 14 -17.41 -1.63 0.90
C ASP A 14 -15.95 -1.96 0.61
N TYR A 15 -15.71 -2.46 -0.60
CA TYR A 15 -14.37 -2.82 -1.07
C TYR A 15 -13.45 -1.60 -1.19
N SER A 16 -14.00 -0.44 -1.58
CA SER A 16 -13.21 0.76 -1.81
C SER A 16 -12.67 1.29 -0.49
N GLN A 17 -13.53 1.41 0.51
CA GLN A 17 -13.13 1.84 1.85
C GLN A 17 -12.23 0.80 2.53
N TRP A 18 -12.53 -0.49 2.39
CA TRP A 18 -11.66 -1.56 2.89
C TRP A 18 -10.23 -1.47 2.32
N TYR A 19 -10.08 -1.21 1.03
CA TYR A 19 -8.77 -1.07 0.39
C TYR A 19 -8.01 0.14 0.93
N LEU A 20 -8.67 1.30 1.04
CA LEU A 20 -8.06 2.50 1.61
C LEU A 20 -7.66 2.30 3.06
N ASP A 21 -8.53 1.69 3.87
CA ASP A 21 -8.25 1.37 5.27
C ASP A 21 -7.03 0.46 5.38
N LEU A 22 -6.91 -0.54 4.52
CA LEU A 22 -5.79 -1.46 4.50
C LEU A 22 -4.48 -0.74 4.14
N VAL A 23 -4.48 0.07 3.08
CA VAL A 23 -3.28 0.80 2.62
C VAL A 23 -2.77 1.75 3.72
N ILE A 24 -3.67 2.45 4.39
CA ILE A 24 -3.32 3.41 5.45
C ILE A 24 -2.89 2.68 6.73
N LYS A 25 -3.65 1.67 7.18
CA LYS A 25 -3.36 0.93 8.43
C LYS A 25 -2.10 0.06 8.33
N ALA A 26 -1.78 -0.45 7.14
CA ALA A 26 -0.54 -1.17 6.88
C ALA A 26 0.66 -0.23 6.65
N GLU A 27 0.49 1.08 6.81
CA GLU A 27 1.53 2.10 6.64
C GLU A 27 2.21 2.06 5.25
N LEU A 28 1.45 1.71 4.21
CA LEU A 28 1.96 1.60 2.83
C LEU A 28 1.97 2.96 2.13
N ALA A 29 0.92 3.75 2.29
CA ALA A 29 0.81 5.09 1.72
C ALA A 29 -0.12 5.98 2.56
N GLU A 30 0.01 7.29 2.38
CA GLU A 30 -0.81 8.30 3.03
C GLU A 30 -1.36 9.32 2.02
N ASN A 31 -2.44 10.00 2.37
CA ASN A 31 -3.03 11.01 1.50
C ASN A 31 -2.11 12.23 1.36
N SER A 32 -1.94 12.72 0.14
CA SER A 32 -1.23 13.97 -0.12
C SER A 32 -2.14 15.18 0.14
N ALA A 33 -1.54 16.36 0.28
CA ALA A 33 -2.27 17.63 0.27
C ALA A 33 -2.92 17.92 -1.11
N VAL A 34 -2.44 17.26 -2.18
CA VAL A 34 -2.99 17.39 -3.53
C VAL A 34 -4.04 16.30 -3.76
N ARG A 35 -5.25 16.72 -4.15
CA ARG A 35 -6.35 15.81 -4.46
C ARG A 35 -5.92 14.83 -5.57
N GLY A 36 -6.15 13.53 -5.31
CA GLY A 36 -5.81 12.46 -6.25
C GLY A 36 -4.36 12.00 -6.17
N CYS A 37 -3.53 12.59 -5.31
CA CYS A 37 -2.17 12.13 -5.06
C CYS A 37 -2.08 11.40 -3.72
N MET A 38 -1.21 10.39 -3.67
CA MET A 38 -0.82 9.70 -2.43
C MET A 38 0.70 9.75 -2.29
N VAL A 39 1.18 9.83 -1.05
CA VAL A 39 2.60 9.72 -0.72
C VAL A 39 2.85 8.28 -0.30
N ILE A 40 3.72 7.58 -1.03
CA ILE A 40 4.11 6.21 -0.69
C ILE A 40 5.09 6.28 0.50
N LYS A 41 4.78 5.56 1.58
CA LYS A 41 5.63 5.49 2.76
C LYS A 41 6.83 4.58 2.51
N PRO A 42 7.94 4.68 3.29
CA PRO A 42 9.13 3.87 3.08
C PRO A 42 8.86 2.36 3.00
N TYR A 43 7.93 1.85 3.82
CA TYR A 43 7.55 0.44 3.81
C TYR A 43 6.86 0.03 2.49
N GLY A 44 5.91 0.83 2.00
CA GLY A 44 5.28 0.60 0.70
C GLY A 44 6.27 0.70 -0.46
N TYR A 45 7.21 1.65 -0.38
CA TYR A 45 8.23 1.83 -1.41
C TYR A 45 9.22 0.66 -1.46
N ALA A 46 9.60 0.10 -0.31
CA ALA A 46 10.47 -1.08 -0.27
C ALA A 46 9.85 -2.31 -0.97
N ILE A 47 8.51 -2.46 -0.96
CA ILE A 47 7.81 -3.50 -1.72
C ILE A 47 7.95 -3.22 -3.22
N TRP A 48 7.74 -1.97 -3.63
CA TRP A 48 7.93 -1.55 -5.02
C TRP A 48 9.36 -1.81 -5.51
N GLU A 49 10.39 -1.45 -4.75
CA GLU A 49 11.79 -1.68 -5.11
C GLU A 49 12.10 -3.17 -5.31
N LYS A 50 11.50 -4.06 -4.50
CA LYS A 50 11.65 -5.51 -4.67
C LYS A 50 11.01 -6.01 -5.96
N MET A 51 9.81 -5.52 -6.29
CA MET A 51 9.15 -5.87 -7.55
C MET A 51 9.94 -5.36 -8.75
N GLN A 52 10.41 -4.11 -8.69
CA GLN A 52 11.23 -3.51 -9.74
C GLN A 52 12.51 -4.30 -9.97
N ARG A 53 13.24 -4.66 -8.90
CA ARG A 53 14.47 -5.46 -9.02
C ARG A 53 14.23 -6.79 -9.71
N GLN A 54 13.16 -7.51 -9.34
CA GLN A 54 12.84 -8.78 -9.95
C GLN A 54 12.58 -8.64 -11.46
N LEU A 55 11.86 -7.59 -11.86
CA LEU A 55 11.60 -7.31 -13.28
C LEU A 55 12.88 -6.89 -14.02
N ASP A 56 13.72 -6.05 -13.41
CA ASP A 56 15.00 -5.61 -13.99
C ASP A 56 15.96 -6.78 -14.22
N ASP A 57 16.02 -7.74 -13.30
CA ASP A 57 16.86 -8.93 -13.44
C ASP A 57 16.36 -9.78 -14.63
N MET A 58 15.05 -10.00 -14.74
CA MET A 58 14.45 -10.74 -15.86
C MET A 58 14.71 -10.06 -17.22
N PHE A 59 14.68 -8.74 -17.29
CA PHE A 59 14.96 -8.01 -18.52
C PHE A 59 16.44 -8.10 -18.93
N LYS A 60 17.37 -8.18 -17.97
CA LYS A 60 18.82 -8.31 -18.26
C LYS A 60 19.24 -9.74 -18.60
N GLU A 61 18.41 -10.72 -18.29
CA GLU A 61 18.61 -12.12 -18.67
C GLU A 61 18.29 -12.40 -20.15
N THR A 62 17.70 -11.44 -20.89
CA THR A 62 17.35 -11.55 -22.31
C THR A 62 18.30 -10.72 -23.19
#